data_AF-A0A9E5FJR2-F1
#
_entry.id   AF-A0A9E5FJR2-F1
#
_cell.length_a   1.000
_cell.length_b   1.000
_cell.length_c   1.000
_cell.angle_alpha   90.00
_cell.angle_beta   90.00
_cell.angle_gamma   90.00
#
_symmetry.space_group_name_H-M   'P 1'
#
loop_
_entity.id
_entity.type
_entity.pdbx_description
1 polymer ?
#
loop_
_entity_poly.entity_id
_entity_poly.type
_entity_poly.pdbx_seq_one_letter_code
_entity_poly.pdbx_strand_id
1 'polypeptide(L)'
;MRNDIARAKRIVVKVGSSSLTTRQGGLDEFRLNELVQVIAARMQSDVEIVLVSSGAIAAGLAPLGLQSRPTDLATQQAAASVGQSLLVAQYSSAFSEHKITVGQVLLTASDVIRRAQYRNAQRGLLRLLELGVLPIVNENDTVATDEIRFGDNDRLAALVAHVVQADALFLFSDVDGLYDDVPS
;
A
#
# COMPACT_ATOMS: atom_id res chain seq x y z
N MET A 1 -22.70 -4.37 -11.17
CA MET A 1 -21.80 -3.78 -10.17
C MET A 1 -21.43 -4.73 -9.03
N ARG A 2 -22.33 -5.14 -8.11
CA ARG A 2 -21.96 -6.04 -6.98
C ARG A 2 -21.47 -7.43 -7.42
N ASN A 3 -22.08 -8.03 -8.44
CA ASN A 3 -21.63 -9.31 -8.98
C ASN A 3 -20.27 -9.23 -9.70
N ASP A 4 -19.96 -8.08 -10.31
CA ASP A 4 -18.70 -7.87 -11.03
C ASP A 4 -17.54 -7.78 -10.03
N ILE A 5 -17.76 -7.05 -8.92
CA ILE A 5 -16.82 -6.97 -7.80
C ILE A 5 -16.59 -8.35 -7.17
N ALA A 6 -17.66 -9.14 -6.95
CA ALA A 6 -17.53 -10.47 -6.34
C ALA A 6 -16.75 -11.46 -7.23
N ARG A 7 -16.80 -11.28 -8.55
CA ARG A 7 -16.14 -12.12 -9.56
C ARG A 7 -14.76 -11.60 -10.00
N ALA A 8 -14.33 -10.45 -9.49
CA ALA A 8 -13.03 -9.87 -9.79
C ALA A 8 -11.90 -10.87 -9.50
N LYS A 9 -11.04 -11.08 -10.51
CA LYS A 9 -9.92 -12.02 -10.52
C LYS A 9 -8.60 -11.35 -10.20
N ARG A 10 -8.46 -10.07 -10.52
CA ARG A 10 -7.34 -9.24 -10.11
C ARG A 10 -7.82 -7.98 -9.43
N ILE A 11 -7.39 -7.75 -8.20
CA ILE A 11 -7.82 -6.60 -7.42
C ILE A 11 -6.64 -5.82 -6.85
N VAL A 12 -6.81 -4.51 -6.73
CA VAL A 12 -5.93 -3.65 -5.95
C VAL A 12 -6.62 -3.32 -4.65
N VAL A 13 -5.92 -3.49 -3.54
CA VAL A 13 -6.38 -3.12 -2.20
C VAL A 13 -5.48 -2.01 -1.70
N LYS A 14 -6.03 -0.84 -1.40
CA LYS A 14 -5.30 0.26 -0.77
C LYS A 14 -5.69 0.37 0.68
N VAL A 15 -4.69 0.56 1.53
CA VAL A 15 -4.86 0.84 2.97
C VAL A 15 -4.12 2.12 3.37
N GLY A 16 -4.82 2.98 4.12
CA GLY A 16 -4.28 4.24 4.64
C GLY A 16 -3.41 4.03 5.88
N SER A 17 -2.61 5.04 6.22
CA SER A 17 -1.70 4.96 7.39
C SER A 17 -2.49 4.76 8.68
N SER A 18 -3.56 5.51 8.87
CA SER A 18 -4.51 5.45 9.99
C SER A 18 -5.17 4.08 10.18
N SER A 19 -5.34 3.30 9.11
CA SER A 19 -5.85 1.94 9.19
C SER A 19 -4.81 0.95 9.73
N LEU A 20 -3.52 1.32 9.75
CA LEU A 20 -2.40 0.45 10.13
C LEU A 20 -1.53 1.00 11.26
N THR A 21 -1.84 2.17 11.81
CA THR A 21 -1.00 2.84 12.81
C THR A 21 -1.77 3.09 14.09
N THR A 22 -1.08 2.98 15.22
CA THR A 22 -1.67 3.32 16.52
C THR A 22 -1.76 4.84 16.71
N ARG A 23 -2.59 5.29 17.66
CA ARG A 23 -2.66 6.72 18.04
C ARG A 23 -1.34 7.27 18.60
N GLN A 24 -0.46 6.39 19.10
CA GLN A 24 0.81 6.74 19.73
C GLN A 24 1.97 6.76 18.72
N GLY A 25 1.70 6.46 17.44
CA GLY A 25 2.73 6.21 16.42
C GLY A 25 3.14 4.74 16.36
N GLY A 26 3.79 4.34 15.26
CA GLY A 26 4.09 2.94 14.99
C GLY A 26 2.91 2.15 14.42
N LEU A 27 3.19 0.91 14.04
CA LEU A 27 2.25 0.02 13.37
C LEU A 27 1.36 -0.71 14.38
N ASP A 28 0.07 -0.83 14.04
CA ASP A 28 -0.93 -1.59 14.78
C ASP A 28 -0.93 -3.03 14.27
N GLU A 29 -0.26 -3.90 15.03
CA GLU A 29 -0.13 -5.33 14.70
C GLU A 29 -1.47 -6.04 14.59
N PHE A 30 -2.44 -5.68 15.43
CA PHE A 30 -3.74 -6.31 15.42
C PHE A 30 -4.47 -6.02 14.11
N ARG A 31 -4.53 -4.75 13.71
CA ARG A 31 -5.16 -4.34 12.44
C ARG A 31 -4.43 -4.89 11.22
N LEU A 32 -3.09 -4.94 11.26
CA LEU A 32 -2.29 -5.54 10.20
C LEU A 32 -2.64 -7.02 10.03
N ASN A 33 -2.74 -7.77 11.13
CA ASN A 33 -3.08 -9.19 11.09
C ASN A 33 -4.52 -9.44 10.61
N GLU A 34 -5.49 -8.62 11.00
CA GLU A 34 -6.86 -8.69 10.46
C GLU A 34 -6.88 -8.48 8.93
N LEU A 35 -6.15 -7.47 8.45
CA LEU A 35 -6.02 -7.20 7.01
C LEU A 35 -5.37 -8.39 6.28
N VAL A 36 -4.26 -8.90 6.82
CA VAL A 36 -3.54 -10.05 6.27
C VAL A 36 -4.44 -11.27 6.18
N GLN A 37 -5.22 -11.56 7.22
CA GLN A 37 -6.14 -12.68 7.24
C GLN A 37 -7.20 -12.58 6.13
N VAL A 38 -7.78 -11.39 5.93
CA VAL A 38 -8.78 -11.14 4.87
C VAL A 38 -8.16 -11.30 3.49
N ILE A 39 -6.99 -10.70 3.26
CA ILE A 39 -6.27 -10.81 1.98
C ILE A 39 -5.89 -12.26 1.70
N ALA A 40 -5.34 -12.97 2.68
CA ALA A 40 -4.92 -14.36 2.55
C ALA A 40 -6.09 -15.28 2.20
N ALA A 41 -7.23 -15.13 2.89
CA ALA A 41 -8.45 -15.88 2.59
C ALA A 41 -8.94 -15.62 1.15
N ARG A 42 -8.84 -14.38 0.67
CA ARG A 42 -9.23 -14.04 -0.70
C ARG A 42 -8.28 -14.62 -1.74
N MET A 43 -6.96 -14.60 -1.51
CA MET A 43 -5.98 -15.21 -2.41
C MET A 43 -6.15 -16.73 -2.54
N GLN A 44 -6.54 -17.41 -1.45
CA GLN A 44 -6.84 -18.84 -1.48
C GLN A 44 -8.03 -19.19 -2.40
N SER A 45 -8.84 -18.21 -2.78
CA SER A 45 -9.93 -18.34 -3.75
C SER A 45 -9.50 -18.05 -5.19
N ASP A 46 -8.20 -18.16 -5.51
CA ASP A 46 -7.65 -17.95 -6.85
C ASP A 46 -7.92 -16.53 -7.38
N VAL A 47 -7.58 -15.54 -6.54
CA VAL A 47 -7.65 -14.11 -6.83
C VAL A 47 -6.28 -13.49 -6.65
N GLU A 48 -5.81 -12.79 -7.67
CA GLU A 48 -4.59 -12.01 -7.64
C GLU A 48 -4.83 -10.68 -6.92
N ILE A 49 -3.96 -10.36 -5.96
CA ILE A 49 -4.08 -9.14 -5.14
C ILE A 49 -2.77 -8.35 -5.22
N VAL A 50 -2.90 -7.04 -5.45
CA VAL A 50 -1.84 -6.06 -5.21
C VAL A 50 -2.24 -5.20 -4.03
N LEU A 51 -1.39 -5.15 -3.01
CA LEU A 51 -1.59 -4.31 -1.84
C LEU A 51 -0.85 -2.98 -2.02
N VAL A 52 -1.55 -1.87 -1.86
CA VAL A 52 -0.97 -0.52 -1.82
C VAL A 52 -1.06 -0.04 -0.38
N SER A 53 0.07 0.03 0.31
CA SER A 53 0.10 0.33 1.74
C SER A 53 0.75 1.67 2.01
N SER A 54 0.15 2.43 2.92
CA SER A 54 0.79 3.59 3.55
C SER A 54 1.46 3.18 4.87
N GLY A 55 1.90 4.14 5.68
CA GLY A 55 2.35 3.90 7.06
C GLY A 55 3.87 3.86 7.26
N ALA A 56 4.69 3.96 6.20
CA ALA A 56 6.15 3.93 6.31
C ALA A 56 6.70 5.03 7.25
N ILE A 57 6.30 6.30 7.07
CA ILE A 57 6.74 7.38 7.96
C ILE A 57 6.35 7.10 9.42
N ALA A 58 5.11 6.66 9.65
CA ALA A 58 4.60 6.39 10.99
C ALA A 58 5.36 5.23 11.68
N ALA A 59 5.72 4.20 10.92
CA ALA A 59 6.55 3.09 11.38
C ALA A 59 7.98 3.54 11.72
N GLY A 60 8.49 4.58 11.06
CA GLY A 60 9.83 5.13 11.30
C GLY A 60 9.93 6.08 12.49
N LEU A 61 8.82 6.59 13.03
CA LEU A 61 8.85 7.60 14.10
C LEU A 61 9.51 7.08 15.38
N ALA A 62 9.00 5.97 15.93
CA ALA A 62 9.49 5.42 17.19
C ALA A 62 10.96 4.98 17.13
N PRO A 63 11.44 4.25 16.10
CA PRO A 63 12.86 3.92 15.96
C PRO A 63 13.79 5.12 15.87
N LEU A 64 13.31 6.25 15.33
CA LEU A 64 14.07 7.51 15.23
C LEU A 64 13.91 8.41 16.46
N GLY A 65 13.14 8.00 17.47
CA GLY A 65 12.86 8.80 18.66
C GLY A 65 11.99 10.03 18.39
N LEU A 66 11.27 10.06 17.26
CA LEU A 66 10.39 11.16 16.88
C LEU A 66 9.03 11.01 17.56
N GLN A 67 8.57 12.07 18.23
CA GLN A 67 7.30 12.07 18.96
C GLN A 67 6.07 12.34 18.07
N SER A 68 6.29 12.93 16.90
CA SER A 68 5.25 13.27 15.95
C SER A 68 5.81 13.23 14.53
N ARG A 69 4.91 13.23 13.54
CA ARG A 69 5.31 13.36 12.14
C ARG A 69 6.10 14.65 11.94
N PRO A 70 7.33 14.59 11.40
CA PRO A 70 8.13 15.79 11.14
C PRO A 70 7.50 16.63 10.02
N THR A 71 7.78 17.93 10.02
CA THR A 71 7.27 18.88 9.02
C THR A 71 8.24 19.14 7.88
N ASP A 72 9.54 18.92 8.10
CA ASP A 72 10.56 19.09 7.06
C ASP A 72 10.68 17.81 6.22
N LEU A 73 10.88 18.00 4.91
CA LEU A 73 10.94 16.91 3.94
C LEU A 73 12.07 15.93 4.25
N ALA A 74 13.26 16.42 4.59
CA ALA A 74 14.43 15.56 4.82
C ALA A 74 14.20 14.56 5.96
N THR A 75 13.63 15.01 7.08
CA THR A 75 13.33 14.13 8.21
C THR A 75 12.16 13.21 7.89
N GLN A 76 11.17 13.64 7.10
CA GLN A 76 10.12 12.76 6.61
C GLN A 76 10.68 11.63 5.72
N GLN A 77 11.60 11.94 4.80
CA GLN A 77 12.27 10.96 3.95
C GLN A 77 13.11 9.97 4.77
N ALA A 78 13.82 10.46 5.80
CA ALA A 78 14.54 9.59 6.72
C ALA A 78 13.60 8.64 7.47
N ALA A 79 12.49 9.16 7.99
CA ALA A 79 11.46 8.35 8.66
C ALA A 79 10.81 7.33 7.71
N ALA A 80 10.49 7.73 6.48
CA ALA A 80 9.95 6.83 5.47
C ALA A 80 10.94 5.71 5.14
N SER A 81 12.22 6.03 4.93
CA SER A 81 13.27 5.05 4.63
C SER A 81 13.40 4.00 5.74
N VAL A 82 13.48 4.43 7.00
CA VAL A 82 13.54 3.53 8.17
C VAL A 82 12.27 2.70 8.26
N GLY A 83 11.11 3.35 8.29
CA GLY A 83 9.85 2.66 8.53
C GLY A 83 9.35 1.81 7.36
N GLN A 84 9.78 2.08 6.12
CA GLN A 84 9.47 1.24 4.97
C GLN A 84 10.03 -0.17 5.13
N SER A 85 11.26 -0.29 5.66
CA SER A 85 11.88 -1.60 5.92
C SER A 85 11.11 -2.38 7.00
N LEU A 86 10.66 -1.68 8.05
CA LEU A 86 9.87 -2.26 9.14
C LEU A 86 8.48 -2.70 8.67
N LEU A 87 7.80 -1.84 7.90
CA LEU A 87 6.48 -2.13 7.35
C LEU A 87 6.48 -3.39 6.50
N VAL A 88 7.46 -3.52 5.58
CA VAL A 88 7.57 -4.69 4.71
C VAL A 88 7.99 -5.93 5.50
N ALA A 89 8.86 -5.80 6.49
CA ALA A 89 9.23 -6.92 7.36
C ALA A 89 8.01 -7.47 8.12
N GLN A 90 7.17 -6.59 8.64
CA GLN A 90 5.98 -6.98 9.40
C GLN A 90 4.93 -7.65 8.52
N TYR A 91 4.66 -7.09 7.34
CA TYR A 91 3.82 -7.77 6.34
C TYR A 91 4.38 -9.12 5.92
N SER A 92 5.68 -9.19 5.63
CA SER A 92 6.34 -10.43 5.22
C SER A 92 6.18 -11.51 6.30
N SER A 93 6.40 -11.14 7.57
CA SER A 93 6.18 -12.04 8.71
C SER A 93 4.73 -12.53 8.76
N ALA A 94 3.76 -11.62 8.76
CA ALA A 94 2.35 -11.98 8.87
C ALA A 94 1.84 -12.82 7.69
N PHE A 95 2.20 -12.47 6.45
CA PHE A 95 1.82 -13.26 5.27
C PHE A 95 2.52 -14.62 5.21
N SER A 96 3.71 -14.76 5.81
CA SER A 96 4.42 -16.04 5.86
C SER A 96 3.67 -17.11 6.66
N GLU A 97 2.89 -16.72 7.67
CA GLU A 97 2.02 -17.62 8.43
C GLU A 97 0.93 -18.26 7.54
N HIS A 98 0.55 -17.56 6.46
CA HIS A 98 -0.37 -18.03 5.43
C HIS A 98 0.32 -18.65 4.20
N LYS A 99 1.65 -18.85 4.25
CA LYS A 99 2.48 -19.33 3.13
C LYS A 99 2.41 -18.45 1.88
N ILE A 100 2.19 -17.14 2.07
CA ILE A 100 2.16 -16.16 0.99
C ILE A 100 3.49 -15.42 0.97
N THR A 101 4.17 -15.48 -0.17
CA THR A 101 5.37 -14.69 -0.42
C THR A 101 4.97 -13.28 -0.83
N VAL A 102 5.63 -12.27 -0.25
CA VAL A 102 5.43 -10.86 -0.61
C VAL A 102 6.59 -10.31 -1.41
N GLY A 103 6.32 -9.36 -2.30
CA GLY A 103 7.33 -8.64 -3.08
C GLY A 103 7.18 -7.13 -2.90
N GLN A 104 8.22 -6.47 -2.42
CA GLN A 104 8.20 -5.00 -2.28
C GLN A 104 8.33 -4.33 -3.64
N VAL A 105 7.51 -3.32 -3.88
CA VAL A 105 7.60 -2.44 -5.05
C VAL A 105 7.51 -0.99 -4.58
N LEU A 106 8.50 -0.18 -4.92
CA LEU A 106 8.50 1.25 -4.65
C LEU A 106 8.39 2.01 -5.98
N LEU A 107 7.42 2.91 -6.07
CA LEU A 107 7.15 3.71 -7.26
C LEU A 107 7.04 5.18 -6.88
N THR A 108 7.40 6.09 -7.77
CA THR A 108 6.96 7.49 -7.68
C THR A 108 5.79 7.72 -8.62
N ALA A 109 4.94 8.71 -8.33
CA ALA A 109 3.90 9.15 -9.28
C ALA A 109 4.48 9.50 -10.68
N SER A 110 5.73 9.97 -10.74
CA SER A 110 6.44 10.27 -11.99
C SER A 110 6.82 9.01 -12.80
N ASP A 111 6.99 7.87 -12.14
CA ASP A 111 7.40 6.62 -12.79
C ASP A 111 6.29 6.00 -13.64
N VAL A 112 5.04 6.28 -13.28
CA VAL A 112 3.85 5.77 -13.98
C VAL A 112 3.37 6.73 -15.08
N ILE A 113 3.87 7.96 -15.14
CA ILE A 113 3.59 8.91 -16.23
C ILE A 113 4.52 8.68 -17.43
N ARG A 114 5.79 8.34 -17.17
CA ARG A 114 6.78 8.11 -18.23
C ARG A 114 6.60 6.72 -18.85
N ARG A 115 6.26 6.68 -20.14
CA ARG A 115 5.95 5.44 -20.89
C ARG A 115 6.98 4.30 -20.71
N ALA A 116 8.26 4.62 -20.64
CA ALA A 116 9.31 3.61 -20.45
C ALA A 116 9.25 2.96 -19.06
N GLN A 117 9.09 3.78 -18.01
CA GLN A 117 9.05 3.31 -16.62
C GLN A 117 7.72 2.65 -16.28
N TYR A 118 6.61 3.16 -16.83
CA TYR A 118 5.31 2.49 -16.79
C TYR A 118 5.42 1.04 -17.27
N ARG A 119 6.07 0.80 -18.42
CA ARG A 119 6.25 -0.57 -18.94
C ARG A 119 7.14 -1.43 -18.04
N ASN A 120 8.14 -0.86 -17.39
CA ASN A 120 8.99 -1.60 -16.46
C ASN A 120 8.22 -1.98 -15.19
N ALA A 121 7.47 -1.04 -14.61
CA ALA A 121 6.59 -1.29 -13.46
C ALA A 121 5.54 -2.35 -13.81
N GLN A 122 4.91 -2.25 -14.98
CA GLN A 122 3.96 -3.24 -15.47
C GLN A 122 4.57 -4.63 -15.58
N ARG A 123 5.72 -4.77 -16.23
CA ARG A 123 6.40 -6.07 -16.37
C ARG A 123 6.78 -6.66 -15.03
N GLY A 124 7.29 -5.83 -14.10
CA GLY A 124 7.66 -6.27 -12.76
C GLY A 124 6.44 -6.76 -11.96
N LEU A 125 5.39 -5.95 -11.89
CA LEU A 125 4.17 -6.29 -11.15
C LEU A 125 3.48 -7.53 -11.73
N LEU A 126 3.30 -7.60 -13.05
CA LEU A 126 2.68 -8.78 -13.68
C LEU A 126 3.52 -10.03 -13.45
N ARG A 127 4.86 -9.92 -13.50
CA ARG A 127 5.72 -11.08 -13.24
C ARG A 127 5.64 -11.56 -11.78
N LEU A 128 5.50 -10.66 -10.81
CA LEU A 128 5.26 -11.04 -9.41
C LEU A 128 3.94 -11.82 -9.28
N LEU A 129 2.87 -11.33 -9.90
CA LEU A 129 1.56 -12.01 -9.89
C LEU A 129 1.63 -13.39 -10.55
N GLU A 130 2.28 -13.51 -11.71
CA GLU A 130 2.52 -14.80 -12.39
C GLU A 130 3.29 -15.82 -11.53
N LEU A 131 4.14 -15.34 -10.62
CA LEU A 131 4.91 -16.17 -9.69
C LEU A 131 4.13 -16.49 -8.40
N GLY A 132 2.87 -16.03 -8.29
CA GLY A 132 2.05 -16.19 -7.08
C GLY A 132 2.49 -15.33 -5.90
N VAL A 133 3.30 -14.29 -6.15
CA VAL A 133 3.79 -13.36 -5.11
C VAL A 133 2.80 -12.21 -4.96
N LEU A 134 2.45 -11.85 -3.73
CA LEU A 134 1.66 -10.66 -3.42
C LEU A 134 2.55 -9.40 -3.49
N PRO A 135 2.33 -8.48 -4.44
CA PRO A 135 3.09 -7.24 -4.49
C PRO A 135 2.58 -6.27 -3.42
N ILE A 136 3.49 -5.72 -2.62
CA ILE A 136 3.23 -4.62 -1.68
C ILE A 136 3.86 -3.37 -2.27
N VAL A 137 3.00 -2.48 -2.76
CA VAL A 137 3.36 -1.22 -3.41
C VAL A 137 3.27 -0.07 -2.39
N ASN A 138 4.27 0.81 -2.41
CA ASN A 138 4.22 2.10 -1.73
C ASN A 138 4.94 3.18 -2.54
N GLU A 139 4.72 4.44 -2.22
CA GLU A 139 5.48 5.57 -2.76
C GLU A 139 6.97 5.43 -2.39
N ASN A 140 7.88 5.76 -3.30
CA ASN A 140 9.30 5.86 -3.01
C ASN A 140 9.63 7.23 -2.41
N ASP A 141 9.21 7.43 -1.15
CA ASP A 141 9.33 8.72 -0.43
C ASP A 141 10.75 9.30 -0.45
N THR A 142 11.79 8.45 -0.40
CA THR A 142 13.21 8.86 -0.37
C THR A 142 13.64 9.63 -1.62
N VAL A 143 12.99 9.40 -2.76
CA VAL A 143 13.29 10.06 -4.04
C VAL A 143 12.15 10.91 -4.57
N ALA A 144 11.00 10.91 -3.89
CA ALA A 144 9.89 11.79 -4.20
C ALA A 144 10.30 13.24 -3.89
N THR A 145 10.18 14.12 -4.89
CA THR A 145 10.54 15.55 -4.78
C THR A 145 9.36 16.44 -4.42
N ASP A 146 8.14 15.94 -4.59
CA ASP A 146 6.92 16.63 -4.16
C ASP A 146 6.75 16.43 -2.65
N GLU A 147 6.16 17.42 -1.97
CA GLU A 147 5.79 17.27 -0.55
C GLU A 147 5.00 15.97 -0.37
N ILE A 148 5.36 15.16 0.63
CA ILE A 148 4.68 13.89 0.92
C ILE A 148 3.25 14.19 1.35
N ARG A 149 2.30 14.14 0.42
CA ARG A 149 0.93 14.61 0.63
C ARG A 149 0.02 13.47 1.04
N PHE A 150 -0.95 13.82 1.87
CA PHE A 150 -2.04 12.91 2.21
C PHE A 150 -2.89 12.67 0.95
N GLY A 151 -3.12 11.41 0.59
CA GLY A 151 -3.87 11.02 -0.62
C GLY A 151 -3.01 10.55 -1.81
N ASP A 152 -1.68 10.65 -1.72
CA ASP A 152 -0.79 10.19 -2.81
C ASP A 152 -0.94 8.69 -3.06
N ASN A 153 -1.14 7.89 -2.01
CA ASN A 153 -1.37 6.46 -2.15
C ASN A 153 -2.74 6.10 -2.77
N ASP A 154 -3.75 6.99 -2.73
CA ASP A 154 -5.00 6.76 -3.48
C ASP A 154 -4.78 6.92 -4.98
N ARG A 155 -4.01 7.95 -5.36
CA ARG A 155 -3.58 8.17 -6.75
C ARG A 155 -2.66 7.04 -7.22
N LEU A 156 -1.69 6.64 -6.40
CA LEU A 156 -0.81 5.51 -6.69
C LEU A 156 -1.63 4.23 -6.88
N ALA A 157 -2.62 3.97 -6.03
CA ALA A 157 -3.48 2.80 -6.16
C ALA A 157 -4.29 2.79 -7.46
N ALA A 158 -4.83 3.94 -7.88
CA ALA A 158 -5.49 4.07 -9.18
C ALA A 158 -4.52 3.80 -10.35
N LEU A 159 -3.29 4.29 -10.27
CA LEU A 159 -2.26 4.07 -11.29
C LEU A 159 -1.82 2.60 -11.33
N VAL A 160 -1.62 1.99 -10.17
CA VAL A 160 -1.31 0.55 -10.05
C VAL A 160 -2.44 -0.30 -10.62
N ALA A 161 -3.70 0.02 -10.29
CA ALA A 161 -4.86 -0.68 -10.84
C ALA A 161 -4.89 -0.62 -12.37
N HIS A 162 -4.55 0.53 -12.95
CA HIS A 162 -4.41 0.67 -14.40
C HIS A 162 -3.23 -0.15 -14.96
N VAL A 163 -2.05 -0.09 -14.32
CA VAL A 163 -0.83 -0.80 -14.71
C VAL A 163 -1.07 -2.30 -14.80
N VAL A 164 -1.70 -2.87 -13.77
CA VAL A 164 -1.95 -4.32 -13.68
C VAL A 164 -3.26 -4.73 -14.32
N GLN A 165 -4.04 -3.80 -14.88
CA GLN A 165 -5.37 -4.06 -15.45
C GLN A 165 -6.28 -4.77 -14.45
N ALA A 166 -6.40 -4.21 -13.24
CA ALA A 166 -7.24 -4.77 -12.19
C ALA A 166 -8.73 -4.64 -12.54
N ASP A 167 -9.51 -5.65 -12.16
CA ASP A 167 -10.97 -5.67 -12.31
C ASP A 167 -11.66 -4.77 -11.28
N ALA A 168 -11.02 -4.58 -10.11
CA ALA A 168 -11.52 -3.73 -9.04
C ALA A 168 -10.40 -3.09 -8.22
N LEU A 169 -10.68 -1.88 -7.73
CA LEU A 169 -9.86 -1.15 -6.76
C LEU A 169 -10.68 -0.92 -5.49
N PHE A 170 -10.18 -1.39 -4.36
CA PHE A 170 -10.76 -1.13 -3.04
C PHE A 170 -9.90 -0.10 -2.31
N LEU A 171 -10.50 1.04 -1.99
CA LEU A 171 -9.87 2.10 -1.20
C LEU A 171 -10.38 2.02 0.23
N PHE A 172 -9.60 1.43 1.14
CA PHE A 172 -9.92 1.47 2.56
C PHE A 172 -9.49 2.81 3.14
N SER A 173 -10.44 3.50 3.75
CA SER A 173 -10.33 4.81 4.33
C SER A 173 -11.06 4.82 5.67
N ASP A 174 -10.70 5.75 6.56
CA ASP A 174 -11.36 5.91 7.85
C ASP A 174 -12.59 6.84 7.77
N VAL A 175 -12.95 7.29 6.57
CA VAL A 175 -14.26 7.88 6.27
C VAL A 175 -15.20 6.81 5.74
N ASP A 176 -16.43 6.80 6.24
CA ASP A 176 -17.47 5.78 5.97
C ASP A 176 -17.82 5.60 4.48
N GLY A 177 -17.45 6.56 3.62
CA GLY A 177 -17.59 6.45 2.18
C GLY A 177 -17.37 7.77 1.44
N LEU A 178 -17.70 7.77 0.15
CA LEU A 178 -17.85 8.99 -0.62
C LEU A 178 -19.15 9.66 -0.17
N TYR A 179 -19.04 10.82 0.48
CA TYR A 179 -20.18 11.66 0.77
C TYR A 179 -20.57 12.43 -0.49
N ASP A 180 -21.84 12.36 -0.83
CA ASP A 180 -22.51 13.12 -1.88
C ASP A 180 -22.82 14.57 -1.45
N ASP A 181 -22.48 14.94 -0.21
CA ASP A 181 -22.52 16.30 0.31
C ASP A 181 -21.42 16.54 1.38
N VAL A 182 -21.17 17.79 1.77
CA VAL A 182 -20.17 18.11 2.83
C VAL A 182 -20.69 17.56 4.17
N PRO A 183 -19.92 16.75 4.92
CA PRO A 183 -20.37 16.21 6.21
C PRO A 183 -20.62 17.35 7.21
N SER A 184 -21.80 17.36 7.83
CA SER A 184 -22.23 18.31 8.86
C SER A 184 -21.73 17.92 10.26
#